data_AF-A0A3A9ABS6-F1
#
_entry.id   AF-A0A3A9ABS6-F1
#
_cell.length_a   1.000
_cell.length_b   1.000
_cell.length_c   1.000
_cell.angle_alpha   90.00
_cell.angle_beta   90.00
_cell.angle_gamma   90.00
#
_symmetry.space_group_name_H-M   'P 1'
#
loop_
_entity.id
_entity.type
_entity.pdbx_description
1 polymer ?
#
loop_
_entity_poly.entity_id
_entity_poly.type
_entity_poly.pdbx_seq_one_letter_code
_entity_poly.pdbx_strand_id
1 'polypeptide(L)'
;MINSLKQMARTPVRTVLFLILMFFAALLLTLGTCIWLKGNRTMAQYEDRFMTIGTVRQIPDSFEQTLQWNAETKDYDVRKKAQYSSYYTPADMLFPGAEYIAEPEQRAFYMSYVPEYLMYNASVNPSALSKGSLIAEFSPMEDCMPDETVKIQITKVVGGDQRMEGVVENFCDHMNPNPEMLYQDKTYVAILNTYLYIHGSMYDELMKSKNEVYIGLEYVPDSLETGLCLPDGSLPEDAFRGGQQIFEVTDGFYETDTGRRLLNLAKSEGIWRHCQPVTGTNKTCLMMPFYNGQAYICEGRDISEEEYASGSKVCLAPKTFMENNGLSLGDQVKVQLLYTDTRVNAGRKFWLDGSIGFYGGLVDMEGEPLQVFESSDYEVVGIYDVTISGAESIFDPGADELIVPMESIEARDGKNLVSCGPMTDATSSFQIPNGSIDAFLKSWAEYGTDQLELTFYDMGYSQLKAGIDNMKKISLCLLVAGVILTLLLLLFFSHLFITKQAQRTAIERSLGMRAAKCRWSMLSGFALLMFVGAVTGSVAGTKFSGRVSVVNAGQSYYETTYTEGLTNTGNEIAVEEAMDTQMPAVWGTLFIVITGVGIAWGKMNRSLKREPMQLLSERQEES
;
A
#
# COMPACT_ATOMS: atom_id res chain seq x y z
N MET A 1 -20.72 56.37 31.27
CA MET A 1 -20.43 55.00 31.73
C MET A 1 -21.05 54.67 33.10
N ILE A 2 -20.66 55.31 34.22
CA ILE A 2 -21.14 54.99 35.59
C ILE A 2 -22.68 55.02 35.73
N ASN A 3 -23.34 56.00 35.11
CA ASN A 3 -24.81 56.11 35.14
C ASN A 3 -25.51 54.98 34.35
N SER A 4 -24.86 54.43 33.32
CA SER A 4 -25.39 53.31 32.54
C SER A 4 -25.26 51.99 33.31
N LEU A 5 -24.12 51.78 34.00
CA LEU A 5 -23.88 50.62 34.87
C LEU A 5 -24.88 50.54 36.04
N LYS A 6 -25.15 51.67 36.72
CA LYS A 6 -26.15 51.75 37.79
C LYS A 6 -27.57 51.40 37.31
N GLN A 7 -27.88 51.63 36.04
CA GLN A 7 -29.19 51.34 35.46
C GLN A 7 -29.33 49.86 35.08
N MET A 8 -28.27 49.23 34.58
CA MET A 8 -28.23 47.79 34.32
C MET A 8 -28.48 46.98 35.60
N ALA A 9 -27.93 47.44 36.73
CA ALA A 9 -28.18 46.85 38.05
C ALA A 9 -29.66 46.89 38.50
N ARG A 10 -30.50 47.74 37.88
CA ARG A 10 -31.95 47.82 38.15
C ARG A 10 -32.78 46.88 37.28
N THR A 11 -32.19 46.22 36.28
CA THR A 11 -32.84 45.18 35.46
C THR A 11 -31.96 43.93 35.34
N PRO A 12 -31.66 43.25 36.48
CA PRO A 12 -30.63 42.22 36.54
C PRO A 12 -30.95 41.01 35.65
N VAL A 13 -32.18 40.50 35.69
CA VAL A 13 -32.61 39.29 34.95
C VAL A 13 -32.40 39.44 33.44
N ARG A 14 -32.83 40.57 32.85
CA ARG A 14 -32.71 40.81 31.40
C ARG A 14 -31.26 41.01 30.96
N THR A 15 -30.44 41.63 31.80
CA THR A 15 -29.03 41.89 31.51
C THR A 15 -28.24 40.58 31.55
N VAL A 16 -28.50 39.73 32.55
CA VAL A 16 -27.91 38.38 32.65
C VAL A 16 -28.33 37.52 31.46
N LEU A 17 -29.61 37.50 31.11
CA LEU A 17 -30.12 36.72 29.98
C LEU A 17 -29.53 37.17 28.64
N PHE A 18 -29.34 38.48 28.44
CA PHE A 18 -28.64 39.01 27.27
C PHE A 18 -27.17 38.58 27.23
N LEU A 19 -26.45 38.65 28.35
CA LEU A 19 -25.05 38.20 28.41
C LEU A 19 -24.92 36.70 28.12
N ILE A 20 -25.84 35.87 28.62
CA ILE A 20 -25.87 34.42 28.33
C ILE A 20 -26.12 34.18 26.84
N LEU A 21 -27.12 34.84 26.25
CA LEU A 21 -27.41 34.66 24.82
C LEU A 21 -26.29 35.19 23.93
N MET A 22 -25.68 36.33 24.28
CA MET A 22 -24.52 36.86 23.58
C MET A 22 -23.29 35.96 23.72
N PHE A 23 -23.11 35.34 24.89
CA PHE A 23 -22.09 34.32 25.11
C PHE A 23 -22.28 33.15 24.15
N PHE A 24 -23.48 32.57 24.06
CA PHE A 24 -23.75 31.46 23.14
C PHE A 24 -23.63 31.85 21.66
N ALA A 25 -24.09 33.04 21.29
CA ALA A 25 -23.96 33.54 19.92
C ALA A 25 -22.48 33.70 19.50
N ALA A 26 -21.67 34.32 20.37
CA ALA A 26 -20.24 34.46 20.15
C ALA A 26 -19.51 33.10 20.17
N LEU A 27 -19.93 32.18 21.06
CA LEU A 27 -19.40 30.82 21.13
C LEU A 27 -19.65 30.08 19.82
N LEU A 28 -20.88 30.05 19.30
CA LEU A 28 -21.21 29.33 18.06
C LEU A 28 -20.46 29.91 16.85
N LEU A 29 -20.42 31.25 16.75
CA LEU A 29 -19.73 31.95 15.66
C LEU A 29 -18.24 31.62 15.65
N THR A 30 -17.58 31.75 16.80
CA THR A 30 -16.14 31.49 16.92
C THR A 30 -15.80 30.02 16.82
N LEU A 31 -16.59 29.13 17.42
CA LEU A 31 -16.45 27.68 17.29
C LEU A 31 -16.54 27.26 15.82
N GLY A 32 -17.57 27.70 15.09
CA GLY A 32 -17.73 27.42 13.66
C GLY A 32 -16.55 27.93 12.83
N THR A 33 -16.08 29.17 13.06
CA THR A 33 -14.91 29.68 12.33
C THR A 33 -13.61 28.93 12.67
N CYS A 34 -13.38 28.57 13.92
CA CYS A 34 -12.17 27.82 14.32
C CYS A 34 -12.14 26.43 13.69
N ILE A 35 -13.25 25.68 13.80
CA ILE A 35 -13.37 24.33 13.20
C ILE A 35 -13.16 24.38 11.69
N TRP A 36 -13.74 25.37 10.99
CA TRP A 36 -13.56 25.54 9.55
C TRP A 36 -12.09 25.76 9.18
N LEU A 37 -11.43 26.72 9.85
CA LEU A 37 -10.04 27.05 9.58
C LEU A 37 -9.11 25.89 9.89
N LYS A 38 -9.37 25.16 10.97
CA LYS A 38 -8.66 23.94 11.34
C LYS A 38 -8.77 22.89 10.23
N GLY A 39 -9.98 22.58 9.75
CA GLY A 39 -10.18 21.63 8.66
C GLY A 39 -9.46 22.02 7.35
N ASN A 40 -9.48 23.31 6.99
CA ASN A 40 -8.75 23.80 5.81
C ASN A 40 -7.23 23.67 5.96
N ARG A 41 -6.69 24.02 7.14
CA ARG A 41 -5.24 23.93 7.39
C ARG A 41 -4.77 22.49 7.50
N THR A 42 -5.53 21.64 8.18
CA THR A 42 -5.23 20.21 8.24
C THR A 42 -5.23 19.63 6.83
N MET A 43 -6.21 19.92 5.97
CA MET A 43 -6.16 19.43 4.58
C MET A 43 -4.88 19.87 3.85
N ALA A 44 -4.57 21.17 3.91
CA ALA A 44 -3.41 21.73 3.21
C ALA A 44 -2.06 21.21 3.77
N GLN A 45 -2.00 20.78 5.03
CA GLN A 45 -0.78 20.22 5.63
C GLN A 45 -0.47 18.79 5.19
N TYR A 46 -1.47 18.07 4.71
CA TYR A 46 -1.31 16.65 4.38
C TYR A 46 -1.54 16.32 2.91
N GLU A 47 -2.05 17.24 2.09
CA GLU A 47 -2.35 16.99 0.68
C GLU A 47 -1.17 16.34 -0.08
N ASP A 48 0.06 16.80 0.17
CA ASP A 48 1.29 16.29 -0.45
C ASP A 48 1.92 15.09 0.30
N ARG A 49 1.40 14.74 1.48
CA ARG A 49 1.90 13.61 2.28
C ARG A 49 1.22 12.29 1.91
N PHE A 50 0.03 12.37 1.35
CA PHE A 50 -0.70 11.20 0.88
C PHE A 50 -0.29 10.85 -0.54
N MET A 51 -0.46 9.59 -0.88
CA MET A 51 -0.26 9.08 -2.22
C MET A 51 -1.36 8.07 -2.50
N THR A 52 -1.89 8.09 -3.72
CA THR A 52 -2.89 7.12 -4.16
C THR A 52 -2.30 6.26 -5.28
N ILE A 53 -2.21 4.96 -5.02
CA ILE A 53 -1.82 3.96 -6.02
C ILE A 53 -2.97 2.98 -6.28
N GLY A 54 -2.99 2.41 -7.48
CA GLY A 54 -3.85 1.28 -7.82
C GLY A 54 -3.01 0.05 -8.16
N THR A 55 -3.44 -1.13 -7.72
CA THR A 55 -2.94 -2.42 -8.20
C THR A 55 -3.94 -3.04 -9.16
N VAL A 56 -3.45 -3.90 -10.06
CA VAL A 56 -4.27 -4.49 -11.13
C VAL A 56 -4.16 -6.01 -11.10
N ARG A 57 -5.30 -6.71 -11.09
CA ARG A 57 -5.37 -8.16 -11.18
C ARG A 57 -6.21 -8.59 -12.37
N GLN A 58 -5.68 -9.45 -13.22
CA GLN A 58 -6.48 -10.05 -14.29
C GLN A 58 -7.29 -11.25 -13.79
N ILE A 59 -8.59 -11.23 -14.08
CA ILE A 59 -9.51 -12.32 -13.77
C ILE A 59 -9.31 -13.44 -14.81
N PRO A 60 -9.21 -14.71 -14.39
CA PRO A 60 -9.12 -15.83 -15.32
C PRO A 60 -10.43 -16.07 -16.07
N ASP A 61 -10.33 -16.38 -17.37
CA ASP A 61 -11.48 -16.68 -18.23
C ASP A 61 -12.16 -18.00 -17.81
N SER A 62 -11.36 -18.95 -17.36
CA SER A 62 -11.83 -20.26 -16.90
C SER A 62 -10.80 -20.95 -16.01
N PHE A 63 -11.17 -22.11 -15.48
CA PHE A 63 -10.26 -23.00 -14.79
C PHE A 63 -10.27 -24.36 -15.48
N GLU A 64 -9.09 -24.85 -15.84
CA GLU A 64 -8.90 -26.21 -16.29
C GLU A 64 -8.64 -27.12 -15.09
N GLN A 65 -9.17 -28.33 -15.14
CA GLN A 65 -8.84 -29.40 -14.20
C GLN A 65 -7.92 -30.38 -14.91
N THR A 66 -6.68 -30.46 -14.43
CA THR A 66 -5.72 -31.47 -14.88
C THR A 66 -5.59 -32.55 -13.81
N LEU A 67 -5.43 -33.79 -14.24
CA LEU A 67 -5.21 -34.92 -13.36
C LEU A 67 -3.71 -35.18 -13.23
N GLN A 68 -3.21 -35.29 -12.01
CA GLN A 68 -1.83 -35.67 -11.71
C GLN A 68 -1.85 -36.96 -10.90
N TRP A 69 -1.15 -37.99 -11.36
CA TRP A 69 -1.05 -39.25 -10.63
C TRP A 69 -0.33 -39.03 -9.29
N ASN A 70 -0.80 -39.71 -8.25
CA ASN A 70 -0.20 -39.70 -6.92
C ASN A 70 0.00 -41.15 -6.45
N ALA A 71 1.26 -41.56 -6.31
CA ALA A 71 1.63 -42.90 -5.91
C ALA A 71 1.25 -43.24 -4.46
N GLU A 72 1.18 -42.25 -3.56
CA GLU A 72 0.74 -42.45 -2.17
C GLU A 72 -0.72 -42.88 -2.11
N THR A 73 -1.60 -42.19 -2.84
CA THR A 73 -3.04 -42.49 -2.86
C THR A 73 -3.42 -43.55 -3.88
N LYS A 74 -2.53 -43.83 -4.84
CA LYS A 74 -2.78 -44.69 -6.02
C LYS A 74 -3.99 -44.22 -6.83
N ASP A 75 -4.17 -42.90 -6.92
CA ASP A 75 -5.24 -42.23 -7.66
C ASP A 75 -4.74 -40.91 -8.26
N TYR A 76 -5.59 -40.25 -9.05
CA TYR A 76 -5.31 -38.95 -9.64
C TYR A 76 -5.79 -37.80 -8.76
N ASP A 77 -4.86 -36.94 -8.36
CA ASP A 77 -5.15 -35.66 -7.74
C ASP A 77 -5.64 -34.64 -8.78
N VAL A 78 -6.74 -33.94 -8.46
CA VAL A 78 -7.28 -32.88 -9.30
C VAL A 78 -6.53 -31.58 -9.05
N ARG A 79 -5.76 -31.12 -10.03
CA ARG A 79 -5.11 -29.81 -10.05
C ARG A 79 -5.98 -28.81 -10.81
N LYS A 80 -6.25 -27.66 -10.21
CA LYS A 80 -6.95 -26.55 -10.88
C LYS A 80 -5.93 -25.55 -11.41
N LYS A 81 -6.00 -25.23 -12.69
CA LYS A 81 -5.14 -24.24 -13.35
C LYS A 81 -6.00 -23.12 -13.92
N ALA A 82 -5.68 -21.88 -13.57
CA ALA A 82 -6.30 -20.70 -14.17
C ALA A 82 -5.92 -20.63 -15.65
N GLN A 83 -6.89 -20.34 -16.51
CA GLN A 83 -6.71 -20.22 -17.95
C GLN A 83 -7.07 -18.80 -18.40
N TYR A 84 -6.23 -18.29 -19.29
CA TYR A 84 -6.34 -16.95 -19.86
C TYR A 84 -6.23 -17.07 -21.37
N SER A 85 -7.17 -16.46 -22.09
CA SER A 85 -7.21 -16.40 -23.55
C SER A 85 -6.12 -15.47 -24.12
N SER A 86 -5.76 -14.43 -23.36
CA SER A 86 -4.66 -13.51 -23.62
C SER A 86 -4.28 -12.79 -22.32
N TYR A 87 -3.08 -12.20 -22.28
CA TYR A 87 -2.67 -11.33 -21.18
C TYR A 87 -2.87 -9.87 -21.56
N TYR A 88 -3.52 -9.13 -20.68
CA TYR A 88 -3.59 -7.67 -20.79
C TYR A 88 -2.24 -7.06 -20.45
N THR A 89 -1.96 -5.93 -21.06
CA THR A 89 -0.71 -5.17 -20.95
C THR A 89 -0.97 -3.80 -20.33
N PRO A 90 0.07 -3.09 -19.83
CA PRO A 90 -0.12 -1.74 -19.31
C PRO A 90 -0.76 -0.77 -20.31
N ALA A 91 -0.60 -1.00 -21.62
CA ALA A 91 -1.24 -0.20 -22.66
C ALA A 91 -2.77 -0.31 -22.65
N ASP A 92 -3.33 -1.46 -22.23
CA ASP A 92 -4.79 -1.67 -22.14
C ASP A 92 -5.43 -0.89 -20.97
N MET A 93 -4.59 -0.36 -20.07
CA MET A 93 -5.00 0.50 -18.98
C MET A 93 -4.96 1.99 -19.37
N LEU A 94 -4.53 2.36 -20.58
CA LEU A 94 -4.48 3.77 -21.01
C LEU A 94 -5.77 4.15 -21.76
N PHE A 95 -6.63 4.95 -21.13
CA PHE A 95 -7.93 5.35 -21.68
C PHE A 95 -8.25 6.84 -21.50
N PRO A 96 -9.16 7.40 -22.32
CA PRO A 96 -9.55 8.81 -22.21
C PRO A 96 -10.13 9.17 -20.84
N GLY A 97 -9.68 10.30 -20.27
CA GLY A 97 -10.18 10.79 -18.99
C GLY A 97 -9.52 10.16 -17.76
N ALA A 98 -8.57 9.23 -17.95
CA ALA A 98 -7.66 8.82 -16.89
C ALA A 98 -6.60 9.89 -16.66
N GLU A 99 -6.39 10.28 -15.40
CA GLU A 99 -5.27 11.13 -14.98
C GLU A 99 -4.30 10.29 -14.16
N TYR A 100 -3.11 10.05 -14.71
CA TYR A 100 -2.02 9.36 -14.05
C TYR A 100 -0.97 10.36 -13.56
N ILE A 101 -0.43 10.10 -12.36
CA ILE A 101 0.86 10.67 -11.93
C ILE A 101 2.00 9.76 -12.43
N ALA A 102 1.82 8.45 -12.28
CA ALA A 102 2.67 7.44 -12.88
C ALA A 102 1.78 6.47 -13.64
N GLU A 103 2.07 6.29 -14.92
CA GLU A 103 1.32 5.39 -15.81
C GLU A 103 1.42 3.93 -15.31
N PRO A 104 0.48 3.07 -15.73
CA PRO A 104 0.53 1.65 -15.41
C PRO A 104 1.84 1.00 -15.83
N GLU A 105 2.37 0.17 -14.94
CA GLU A 105 3.49 -0.71 -15.23
C GLU A 105 3.15 -2.14 -14.82
N GLN A 106 3.77 -3.10 -15.51
CA GLN A 106 3.84 -4.49 -15.10
C GLN A 106 5.31 -4.85 -14.94
N ARG A 107 5.69 -5.27 -13.74
CA ARG A 107 7.06 -5.61 -13.38
C ARG A 107 7.30 -7.09 -13.58
N ALA A 108 8.46 -7.37 -14.17
CA ALA A 108 9.11 -8.66 -14.13
C ALA A 108 10.26 -8.59 -13.12
N PHE A 109 10.72 -9.73 -12.64
CA PHE A 109 12.08 -9.81 -12.12
C PHE A 109 12.97 -10.55 -13.11
N TYR A 110 14.22 -10.10 -13.16
CA TYR A 110 15.28 -10.63 -14.01
C TYR A 110 16.29 -11.29 -13.08
N MET A 111 16.73 -12.48 -13.43
CA MET A 111 17.73 -13.18 -12.63
C MET A 111 19.13 -12.81 -13.09
N SER A 112 19.92 -12.23 -12.19
CA SER A 112 21.31 -11.88 -12.41
C SER A 112 22.24 -12.98 -11.90
N TYR A 113 23.07 -13.59 -12.75
CA TYR A 113 24.08 -14.57 -12.34
C TYR A 113 25.40 -13.89 -11.97
N VAL A 114 25.71 -13.84 -10.69
CA VAL A 114 26.81 -13.06 -10.10
C VAL A 114 27.57 -13.89 -9.05
N PRO A 115 28.35 -14.89 -9.47
CA PRO A 115 29.09 -15.77 -8.56
C PRO A 115 30.16 -15.05 -7.71
N GLU A 116 30.52 -13.82 -8.07
CA GLU A 116 31.42 -12.95 -7.30
C GLU A 116 30.82 -12.44 -5.99
N TYR A 117 29.49 -12.40 -5.84
CA TYR A 117 28.82 -11.89 -4.64
C TYR A 117 28.34 -13.01 -3.72
N LEU A 118 28.42 -12.75 -2.42
CA LEU A 118 27.83 -13.56 -1.37
C LEU A 118 26.34 -13.23 -1.22
N MET A 119 25.49 -14.14 -1.68
CA MET A 119 24.03 -14.07 -1.51
C MET A 119 23.62 -14.39 -0.06
N TYR A 120 22.49 -13.84 0.37
CA TYR A 120 21.91 -13.99 1.70
C TYR A 120 21.69 -15.46 2.07
N ASN A 121 21.12 -16.27 1.16
CA ASN A 121 20.89 -17.70 1.37
C ASN A 121 22.18 -18.47 1.78
N ALA A 122 23.30 -18.14 1.15
CA ALA A 122 24.60 -18.76 1.38
C ALA A 122 25.24 -18.17 2.65
N SER A 123 24.99 -16.89 2.95
CA SER A 123 25.47 -16.25 4.17
C SER A 123 24.83 -16.83 5.44
N VAL A 124 23.52 -17.09 5.43
CA VAL A 124 22.79 -17.60 6.60
C VAL A 124 22.95 -19.11 6.78
N ASN A 125 23.25 -19.84 5.70
CA ASN A 125 23.46 -21.28 5.75
C ASN A 125 24.65 -21.75 4.89
N PRO A 126 25.89 -21.39 5.26
CA PRO A 126 27.08 -21.63 4.42
C PRO A 126 27.43 -23.11 4.26
N SER A 127 27.00 -23.94 5.21
CA SER A 127 27.22 -25.40 5.17
C SER A 127 26.03 -26.18 4.63
N ALA A 128 24.93 -25.49 4.25
CA ALA A 128 23.72 -26.11 3.71
C ALA A 128 24.08 -27.09 2.60
N LEU A 129 23.71 -28.35 2.83
CA LEU A 129 23.84 -29.39 1.83
C LEU A 129 22.66 -29.27 0.86
N SER A 130 22.97 -29.17 -0.43
CA SER A 130 21.97 -28.92 -1.48
C SER A 130 21.21 -30.21 -1.78
N LYS A 131 20.19 -30.51 -0.99
CA LYS A 131 19.34 -31.70 -1.22
C LYS A 131 18.16 -31.42 -2.14
N GLY A 132 17.77 -30.14 -2.32
CA GLY A 132 16.54 -29.76 -3.01
C GLY A 132 16.44 -30.27 -4.44
N SER A 133 17.54 -30.23 -5.18
CA SER A 133 17.68 -30.78 -6.53
C SER A 133 19.11 -31.24 -6.79
N LEU A 134 19.27 -32.31 -7.56
CA LEU A 134 20.54 -32.81 -8.05
C LEU A 134 20.35 -33.69 -9.28
N ILE A 135 21.35 -33.77 -10.14
CA ILE A 135 21.40 -34.74 -11.24
C ILE A 135 22.41 -35.81 -10.86
N ALA A 136 21.99 -37.06 -10.74
CA ALA A 136 22.87 -38.14 -10.28
C ALA A 136 22.64 -39.46 -10.97
N GLU A 137 23.74 -40.21 -11.04
CA GLU A 137 23.72 -41.65 -11.23
C GLU A 137 23.43 -42.32 -9.88
N PHE A 138 22.58 -43.35 -9.90
CA PHE A 138 22.18 -44.09 -8.72
C PHE A 138 21.91 -45.57 -9.03
N SER A 139 21.99 -46.41 -8.01
CA SER A 139 21.61 -47.83 -8.08
C SER A 139 20.59 -48.13 -6.98
N PRO A 140 19.53 -48.89 -7.25
CA PRO A 140 18.58 -49.28 -6.22
C PRO A 140 19.24 -50.27 -5.25
N MET A 141 18.86 -50.21 -3.97
CA MET A 141 19.46 -51.07 -2.94
C MET A 141 19.08 -52.55 -3.10
N GLU A 142 17.98 -52.84 -3.81
CA GLU A 142 17.49 -54.15 -4.20
C GLU A 142 16.64 -54.00 -5.47
N ASP A 143 16.30 -55.10 -6.15
CA ASP A 143 15.36 -55.05 -7.27
C ASP A 143 14.02 -54.50 -6.78
N CYS A 144 13.62 -53.32 -7.25
CA CYS A 144 12.41 -52.65 -6.79
C CYS A 144 11.56 -52.04 -7.92
N MET A 145 10.25 -51.98 -7.70
CA MET A 145 9.34 -51.13 -8.46
C MET A 145 9.17 -49.82 -7.68
N PRO A 146 9.45 -48.64 -8.25
CA PRO A 146 9.36 -47.38 -7.52
C PRO A 146 7.93 -46.80 -7.49
N ASP A 147 6.90 -47.65 -7.38
CA ASP A 147 5.47 -47.25 -7.20
C ASP A 147 5.12 -46.94 -5.73
N GLU A 148 6.09 -47.11 -4.84
CA GLU A 148 6.14 -46.59 -3.48
C GLU A 148 7.58 -46.20 -3.13
N THR A 149 7.81 -45.67 -1.94
CA THR A 149 9.16 -45.23 -1.55
C THR A 149 10.13 -46.42 -1.44
N VAL A 150 11.21 -46.35 -2.21
CA VAL A 150 12.32 -47.30 -2.21
C VAL A 150 13.64 -46.63 -1.79
N LYS A 151 14.70 -47.42 -1.60
CA LYS A 151 16.04 -46.92 -1.29
C LYS A 151 16.94 -46.98 -2.51
N ILE A 152 17.60 -45.88 -2.81
CA ILE A 152 18.66 -45.79 -3.83
C ILE A 152 19.95 -45.33 -3.19
N GLN A 153 21.08 -45.80 -3.71
CA GLN A 153 22.40 -45.23 -3.41
C GLN A 153 22.82 -44.31 -4.55
N ILE A 154 23.11 -43.05 -4.23
CA ILE A 154 23.71 -42.11 -5.18
C ILE A 154 25.15 -42.56 -5.42
N THR A 155 25.45 -43.02 -6.63
CA THR A 155 26.77 -43.56 -6.97
C THR A 155 27.69 -42.48 -7.50
N LYS A 156 27.14 -41.46 -8.17
CA LYS A 156 27.88 -40.32 -8.71
C LYS A 156 26.97 -39.11 -8.92
N VAL A 157 27.46 -37.92 -8.60
CA VAL A 157 26.73 -36.66 -8.82
C VAL A 157 27.19 -36.04 -10.13
N VAL A 158 26.29 -35.98 -11.11
CA VAL A 158 26.53 -35.38 -12.43
C VAL A 158 26.42 -33.85 -12.35
N GLY A 159 25.44 -33.34 -11.60
CA GLY A 159 25.22 -31.91 -11.36
C GLY A 159 24.65 -31.68 -9.95
N GLY A 160 25.08 -30.60 -9.30
CA GLY A 160 24.68 -30.27 -7.92
C GLY A 160 25.77 -30.57 -6.88
N ASP A 161 25.34 -30.89 -5.65
CA ASP A 161 26.24 -31.00 -4.49
C ASP A 161 26.93 -32.37 -4.40
N GLN A 162 28.23 -32.37 -4.71
CA GLN A 162 29.08 -33.57 -4.74
C GLN A 162 29.14 -34.33 -3.40
N ARG A 163 28.76 -33.70 -2.28
CA ARG A 163 28.67 -34.38 -0.98
C ARG A 163 27.58 -35.45 -0.91
N MET A 164 26.70 -35.52 -1.91
CA MET A 164 25.67 -36.55 -2.03
C MET A 164 26.20 -37.89 -2.55
N GLU A 165 27.43 -37.96 -3.08
CA GLU A 165 28.02 -39.22 -3.54
C GLU A 165 28.16 -40.24 -2.39
N GLY A 166 27.69 -41.47 -2.62
CA GLY A 166 27.67 -42.56 -1.67
C GLY A 166 26.50 -42.54 -0.68
N VAL A 167 25.69 -41.46 -0.65
CA VAL A 167 24.54 -41.33 0.26
C VAL A 167 23.41 -42.23 -0.21
N VAL A 168 22.73 -42.88 0.76
CA VAL A 168 21.51 -43.66 0.52
C VAL A 168 20.31 -42.80 0.85
N GLU A 169 19.42 -42.62 -0.12
CA GLU A 169 18.24 -41.74 -0.02
C GLU A 169 16.95 -42.46 -0.40
N ASN A 170 15.83 -41.84 -0.04
CA ASN A 170 14.48 -42.30 -0.40
C ASN A 170 14.16 -41.85 -1.83
N PHE A 171 13.48 -42.68 -2.60
CA PHE A 171 13.12 -42.40 -3.99
C PHE A 171 11.76 -42.99 -4.34
N CYS A 172 10.98 -42.29 -5.15
CA CYS A 172 9.74 -42.79 -5.74
C CYS A 172 9.53 -42.14 -7.12
N ASP A 173 9.04 -42.91 -8.09
CA ASP A 173 8.56 -42.37 -9.36
C ASP A 173 7.11 -41.87 -9.20
N HIS A 174 6.96 -40.90 -8.29
CA HIS A 174 5.70 -40.60 -7.60
C HIS A 174 4.55 -40.18 -8.54
N MET A 175 4.90 -39.51 -9.63
CA MET A 175 3.94 -38.94 -10.59
C MET A 175 3.68 -39.86 -11.79
N ASN A 176 4.27 -41.06 -11.82
CA ASN A 176 4.11 -42.02 -12.90
C ASN A 176 3.11 -43.13 -12.51
N PRO A 177 1.99 -43.29 -13.23
CA PRO A 177 1.02 -44.35 -12.96
C PRO A 177 1.53 -45.76 -13.31
N ASN A 178 2.59 -45.87 -14.12
CA ASN A 178 3.15 -47.14 -14.57
C ASN A 178 4.69 -47.09 -14.50
N PRO A 179 5.29 -47.06 -13.30
CA PRO A 179 6.73 -47.10 -13.17
C PRO A 179 7.31 -48.41 -13.70
N GLU A 180 8.58 -48.36 -14.11
CA GLU A 180 9.33 -49.53 -14.58
C GLU A 180 10.19 -50.13 -13.47
N MET A 181 10.50 -51.42 -13.62
CA MET A 181 11.34 -52.14 -12.67
C MET A 181 12.78 -51.60 -12.69
N LEU A 182 13.32 -51.29 -11.51
CA LEU A 182 14.73 -50.96 -11.32
C LEU A 182 15.48 -52.18 -10.78
N TYR A 183 16.62 -52.50 -11.37
CA TYR A 183 17.43 -53.67 -11.00
C TYR A 183 18.68 -53.26 -10.23
N GLN A 184 19.00 -54.00 -9.16
CA GLN A 184 20.12 -53.72 -8.26
C GLN A 184 21.48 -53.73 -8.96
N ASP A 185 21.64 -54.57 -9.99
CA ASP A 185 22.87 -54.73 -10.74
C ASP A 185 23.09 -53.67 -11.83
N LYS A 186 22.15 -52.71 -11.96
CA LYS A 186 22.20 -51.62 -12.93
C LYS A 186 22.42 -50.26 -12.27
N THR A 187 22.84 -49.30 -13.09
CA THR A 187 22.97 -47.89 -12.71
C THR A 187 22.02 -47.08 -13.58
N TYR A 188 21.32 -46.14 -12.96
CA TYR A 188 20.36 -45.25 -13.58
C TYR A 188 20.78 -43.81 -13.38
N VAL A 189 20.30 -42.88 -14.20
CA VAL A 189 20.50 -41.44 -14.06
C VAL A 189 19.17 -40.71 -14.21
N ALA A 190 18.97 -39.70 -13.37
CA ALA A 190 17.80 -38.83 -13.42
C ALA A 190 18.13 -37.45 -12.82
N ILE A 191 17.27 -36.49 -13.10
CA ILE A 191 17.14 -35.26 -12.31
C ILE A 191 16.28 -35.62 -11.09
N LEU A 192 16.78 -35.37 -9.90
CA LEU A 192 16.14 -35.78 -8.65
C LEU A 192 15.77 -34.53 -7.83
N ASN A 193 14.48 -34.37 -7.53
CA ASN A 193 13.96 -33.29 -6.69
C ASN A 193 13.37 -33.83 -5.39
N THR A 194 13.64 -33.18 -4.24
CA THR A 194 12.97 -33.52 -2.97
C THR A 194 11.75 -32.63 -2.73
N TYR A 195 10.56 -33.22 -2.67
CA TYR A 195 9.34 -32.45 -2.39
C TYR A 195 8.27 -33.22 -1.61
N LEU A 196 8.29 -34.55 -1.65
CA LEU A 196 7.24 -35.39 -1.08
C LEU A 196 7.76 -36.21 0.09
N TYR A 197 6.83 -36.67 0.93
CA TYR A 197 7.15 -37.49 2.08
C TYR A 197 7.17 -38.96 1.70
N ILE A 198 7.94 -39.73 2.44
CA ILE A 198 7.94 -41.19 2.30
C ILE A 198 6.53 -41.76 2.49
N HIS A 199 6.20 -42.79 1.73
CA HIS A 199 4.92 -43.48 1.77
C HIS A 199 5.07 -44.99 1.52
N GLY A 200 3.95 -45.71 1.56
CA GLY A 200 3.91 -47.15 1.32
C GLY A 200 4.54 -47.98 2.44
N SER A 201 5.11 -49.12 2.08
CA SER A 201 5.62 -50.13 3.03
C SER A 201 6.65 -49.58 4.02
N MET A 202 7.55 -48.71 3.57
CA MET A 202 8.58 -48.09 4.42
C MET A 202 7.97 -47.17 5.48
N TYR A 203 6.95 -46.38 5.12
CA TYR A 203 6.21 -45.55 6.08
C TYR A 203 5.46 -46.43 7.09
N ASP A 204 4.76 -47.46 6.63
CA ASP A 204 4.03 -48.40 7.49
C ASP A 204 4.92 -49.12 8.49
N GLU A 205 6.15 -49.47 8.10
CA GLU A 205 7.15 -50.05 9.00
C GLU A 205 7.62 -49.04 10.04
N LEU A 206 7.93 -47.81 9.60
CA LEU A 206 8.41 -46.74 10.47
C LEU A 206 7.37 -46.39 11.55
N MET A 207 6.08 -46.34 11.17
CA MET A 207 4.96 -46.06 12.07
C MET A 207 4.67 -47.18 13.08
N LYS A 208 5.19 -48.41 12.87
CA LYS A 208 5.12 -49.48 13.88
C LYS A 208 6.12 -49.28 15.02
N SER A 209 7.09 -48.37 14.87
CA SER A 209 8.08 -48.11 15.91
C SER A 209 7.44 -47.37 17.10
N LYS A 210 7.96 -47.61 18.31
CA LYS A 210 7.44 -47.02 19.56
C LYS A 210 8.13 -45.71 19.97
N ASN A 211 9.00 -45.19 19.11
CA ASN A 211 9.79 -43.99 19.38
C ASN A 211 9.23 -42.82 18.56
N GLU A 212 9.75 -41.62 18.81
CA GLU A 212 9.49 -40.47 17.96
C GLU A 212 9.99 -40.76 16.54
N VAL A 213 9.08 -40.69 15.56
CA VAL A 213 9.31 -41.07 14.17
C VAL A 213 9.56 -39.80 13.35
N TYR A 214 10.68 -39.77 12.63
CA TYR A 214 10.97 -38.75 11.64
C TYR A 214 10.48 -39.22 10.26
N ILE A 215 9.48 -38.55 9.70
CA ILE A 215 9.02 -38.79 8.34
C ILE A 215 9.97 -38.05 7.39
N GLY A 216 10.77 -38.82 6.66
CA GLY A 216 11.71 -38.27 5.69
C GLY A 216 11.03 -37.76 4.42
N LEU A 217 11.80 -37.01 3.62
CA LEU A 217 11.45 -36.69 2.24
C LEU A 217 11.93 -37.79 1.28
N GLU A 218 11.36 -37.85 0.09
CA GLU A 218 11.80 -38.67 -1.04
C GLU A 218 12.19 -37.82 -2.26
N TYR A 219 13.13 -38.35 -3.03
CA TYR A 219 13.46 -37.87 -4.36
C TYR A 219 12.44 -38.38 -5.37
N VAL A 220 12.02 -37.48 -6.25
CA VAL A 220 11.14 -37.76 -7.38
C VAL A 220 11.88 -37.39 -8.67
N PRO A 221 11.84 -38.22 -9.72
CA PRO A 221 12.46 -37.89 -10.99
C PRO A 221 11.75 -36.70 -11.67
N ASP A 222 12.51 -35.85 -12.37
CA ASP A 222 11.99 -34.67 -13.07
C ASP A 222 12.23 -34.73 -14.58
N SER A 223 11.47 -33.91 -15.32
CA SER A 223 11.54 -33.82 -16.78
C SER A 223 12.84 -33.17 -17.25
N LEU A 224 13.33 -33.61 -18.41
CA LEU A 224 14.47 -33.02 -19.11
C LEU A 224 14.04 -31.83 -20.00
N GLU A 225 12.76 -31.50 -20.05
CA GLU A 225 12.22 -30.41 -20.88
C GLU A 225 12.77 -29.04 -20.48
N THR A 226 12.76 -28.11 -21.44
CA THR A 226 13.10 -26.72 -21.15
C THR A 226 12.04 -26.12 -20.23
N GLY A 227 12.49 -25.39 -19.23
CA GLY A 227 11.65 -24.60 -18.36
C GLY A 227 11.20 -23.27 -18.98
N LEU A 228 11.61 -23.00 -20.22
CA LEU A 228 11.25 -21.77 -20.92
C LEU A 228 9.82 -21.82 -21.47
N CYS A 229 9.15 -20.68 -21.46
CA CYS A 229 7.87 -20.45 -22.12
C CYS A 229 7.99 -19.38 -23.21
N LEU A 230 7.02 -19.36 -24.12
CA LEU A 230 6.88 -18.33 -25.13
C LEU A 230 6.26 -17.06 -24.53
N PRO A 231 6.36 -15.89 -25.20
CA PRO A 231 5.81 -14.63 -24.69
C PRO A 231 4.29 -14.64 -24.44
N ASP A 232 3.54 -15.52 -25.10
CA ASP A 232 2.11 -15.73 -24.89
C ASP A 232 1.80 -16.70 -23.74
N GLY A 233 2.82 -17.16 -23.01
CA GLY A 233 2.71 -18.13 -21.91
C GLY A 233 2.58 -19.58 -22.35
N SER A 234 2.50 -19.86 -23.66
CA SER A 234 2.50 -21.22 -24.16
C SER A 234 3.87 -21.87 -24.00
N LEU A 235 3.87 -23.21 -23.91
CA LEU A 235 5.10 -23.98 -23.78
C LEU A 235 5.59 -24.36 -25.18
N PRO A 236 6.89 -24.19 -25.47
CA PRO A 236 7.41 -24.54 -26.78
C PRO A 236 7.50 -26.07 -26.97
N GLU A 237 7.59 -26.49 -28.22
CA GLU A 237 7.82 -27.90 -28.57
C GLU A 237 9.20 -28.34 -28.06
N ASP A 238 9.24 -29.44 -27.29
CA ASP A 238 10.46 -30.02 -26.75
C ASP A 238 10.32 -31.54 -26.81
N ALA A 239 11.33 -32.23 -27.34
CA ALA A 239 11.33 -33.68 -27.52
C ALA A 239 11.27 -34.46 -26.20
N PHE A 240 11.66 -33.83 -25.09
CA PHE A 240 11.63 -34.45 -23.75
C PHE A 240 10.31 -34.21 -23.00
N ARG A 241 9.37 -33.43 -23.57
CA ARG A 241 8.10 -33.09 -22.92
C ARG A 241 7.24 -34.35 -22.73
N GLY A 242 6.91 -34.65 -21.47
CA GLY A 242 6.15 -35.85 -21.10
C GLY A 242 6.87 -37.17 -21.43
N GLY A 243 8.19 -37.11 -21.61
CA GLY A 243 9.03 -38.26 -21.91
C GLY A 243 9.47 -39.04 -20.66
N GLN A 244 10.36 -40.02 -20.89
CA GLN A 244 11.03 -40.78 -19.83
C GLN A 244 11.88 -39.85 -18.94
N GLN A 245 11.91 -40.12 -17.63
CA GLN A 245 12.64 -39.30 -16.65
C GLN A 245 13.79 -40.05 -15.96
N ILE A 246 13.77 -41.38 -15.99
CA ILE A 246 14.80 -42.27 -15.42
C ILE A 246 15.44 -43.04 -16.56
N PHE A 247 16.78 -43.01 -16.67
CA PHE A 247 17.49 -43.63 -17.78
C PHE A 247 18.56 -44.61 -17.28
N GLU A 248 18.66 -45.80 -17.88
CA GLU A 248 19.76 -46.73 -17.61
C GLU A 248 21.08 -46.19 -18.19
N VAL A 249 22.11 -46.12 -17.37
CA VAL A 249 23.45 -45.68 -17.77
C VAL A 249 24.17 -46.86 -18.40
N THR A 250 24.31 -46.81 -19.73
CA THR A 250 25.03 -47.80 -20.53
C THR A 250 26.31 -47.20 -21.13
N ASP A 251 27.20 -48.06 -21.64
CA ASP A 251 28.39 -47.61 -22.36
C ASP A 251 28.00 -46.70 -23.53
N GLY A 252 28.53 -45.47 -23.55
CA GLY A 252 28.20 -44.48 -24.57
C GLY A 252 26.93 -43.64 -24.28
N PHE A 253 26.34 -43.76 -23.09
CA PHE A 253 25.10 -43.04 -22.74
C PHE A 253 25.25 -41.51 -22.86
N TYR A 254 26.36 -40.95 -22.38
CA TYR A 254 26.59 -39.50 -22.37
C TYR A 254 26.86 -38.90 -23.76
N GLU A 255 27.11 -39.75 -24.75
CA GLU A 255 27.26 -39.40 -26.16
C GLU A 255 25.91 -39.35 -26.89
N THR A 256 24.84 -39.88 -26.30
CA THR A 256 23.46 -39.77 -26.82
C THR A 256 22.88 -38.37 -26.60
N ASP A 257 21.79 -38.04 -27.30
CA ASP A 257 21.13 -36.74 -27.13
C ASP A 257 20.57 -36.55 -25.71
N THR A 258 20.00 -37.60 -25.10
CA THR A 258 19.56 -37.61 -23.69
C THR A 258 20.72 -37.37 -22.72
N GLY A 259 21.83 -38.09 -22.93
CA GLY A 259 23.02 -37.94 -22.10
C GLY A 259 23.62 -36.54 -22.18
N ARG A 260 23.72 -35.97 -23.38
CA ARG A 260 24.16 -34.58 -23.58
C ARG A 260 23.20 -33.57 -22.96
N ARG A 261 21.88 -33.79 -23.06
CA ARG A 261 20.86 -32.95 -22.43
C ARG A 261 21.02 -32.91 -20.91
N LEU A 262 21.23 -34.06 -20.26
CA LEU A 262 21.52 -34.14 -18.83
C LEU A 262 22.81 -33.41 -18.45
N LEU A 263 23.87 -33.57 -19.23
CA LEU A 263 25.14 -32.86 -19.00
C LEU A 263 24.99 -31.34 -19.16
N ASN A 264 24.14 -30.88 -20.07
CA ASN A 264 23.86 -29.45 -20.23
C ASN A 264 23.02 -28.91 -19.07
N LEU A 265 21.98 -29.62 -18.64
CA LEU A 265 21.21 -29.26 -17.44
C LEU A 265 22.09 -29.24 -16.18
N ALA A 266 23.03 -30.18 -16.05
CA ALA A 266 23.96 -30.25 -14.94
C ALA A 266 24.85 -29.01 -14.78
N LYS A 267 25.12 -28.28 -15.87
CA LYS A 267 25.87 -27.02 -15.83
C LYS A 267 25.07 -25.88 -15.18
N SER A 268 23.74 -25.96 -15.23
CA SER A 268 22.83 -24.99 -14.62
C SER A 268 22.42 -25.41 -13.19
N GLU A 269 22.78 -26.61 -12.74
CA GLU A 269 22.42 -27.11 -11.43
C GLU A 269 23.16 -26.33 -10.33
N GLY A 270 22.42 -25.83 -9.34
CA GLY A 270 22.98 -25.05 -8.23
C GLY A 270 23.30 -23.57 -8.53
N ILE A 271 23.11 -23.07 -9.77
CA ILE A 271 23.42 -21.67 -10.11
C ILE A 271 22.64 -20.65 -9.27
N TRP A 272 21.47 -21.05 -8.77
CA TRP A 272 20.60 -20.24 -7.91
C TRP A 272 21.30 -19.73 -6.64
N ARG A 273 22.39 -20.38 -6.19
CA ARG A 273 23.22 -19.90 -5.06
C ARG A 273 24.01 -18.62 -5.38
N HIS A 274 24.10 -18.29 -6.65
CA HIS A 274 24.87 -17.18 -7.21
C HIS A 274 23.97 -16.20 -7.97
N CYS A 275 22.67 -16.22 -7.66
CA CYS A 275 21.66 -15.55 -8.43
C CYS A 275 21.02 -14.43 -7.59
N GLN A 276 21.02 -13.22 -8.13
CA GLN A 276 20.44 -12.04 -7.51
C GLN A 276 19.20 -11.58 -8.31
N PRO A 277 18.03 -11.42 -7.68
CA PRO A 277 16.87 -10.86 -8.36
C PRO A 277 17.07 -9.37 -8.64
N VAL A 278 16.68 -8.93 -9.84
CA VAL A 278 16.68 -7.52 -10.26
C VAL A 278 15.29 -7.17 -10.74
N THR A 279 14.70 -6.11 -10.19
CA THR A 279 13.36 -5.64 -10.55
C THR A 279 13.43 -4.22 -11.08
N GLY A 280 12.97 -4.04 -12.32
CA GLY A 280 12.77 -2.71 -12.90
C GLY A 280 11.47 -2.10 -12.40
N THR A 281 11.45 -0.79 -12.13
CA THR A 281 10.22 -0.02 -11.88
C THR A 281 10.39 1.41 -12.39
N ASN A 282 9.29 2.12 -12.61
CA ASN A 282 9.27 3.56 -12.91
C ASN A 282 9.26 4.40 -11.63
N LYS A 283 8.90 3.82 -10.48
CA LYS A 283 8.89 4.51 -9.19
C LYS A 283 8.75 3.51 -8.04
N THR A 284 9.58 3.63 -7.00
CA THR A 284 9.52 2.78 -5.80
C THR A 284 8.12 2.72 -5.17
N CYS A 285 7.38 3.82 -5.13
CA CYS A 285 6.05 3.87 -4.54
C CYS A 285 5.01 3.00 -5.27
N LEU A 286 5.31 2.49 -6.47
CA LEU A 286 4.48 1.52 -7.18
C LEU A 286 4.72 0.08 -6.70
N MET A 287 5.78 -0.14 -5.91
CA MET A 287 6.05 -1.38 -5.20
C MET A 287 5.44 -1.32 -3.81
N MET A 288 4.52 -2.23 -3.52
CA MET A 288 3.77 -2.27 -2.26
C MET A 288 4.64 -2.23 -0.99
N PRO A 289 5.81 -2.92 -0.91
CA PRO A 289 6.70 -2.81 0.24
C PRO A 289 7.21 -1.39 0.52
N PHE A 290 7.51 -0.61 -0.51
CA PHE A 290 7.95 0.78 -0.32
C PHE A 290 6.76 1.69 -0.02
N TYR A 291 5.63 1.47 -0.69
CA TYR A 291 4.42 2.23 -0.46
C TYR A 291 3.90 2.10 0.98
N ASN A 292 3.90 0.89 1.53
CA ASN A 292 3.46 0.63 2.90
C ASN A 292 4.58 0.82 3.94
N GLY A 293 5.81 1.13 3.53
CA GLY A 293 6.94 1.32 4.44
C GLY A 293 7.51 0.03 5.05
N GLN A 294 7.15 -1.15 4.56
CA GLN A 294 7.86 -2.39 4.87
C GLN A 294 9.31 -2.33 4.37
N ALA A 295 9.54 -1.78 3.18
CA ALA A 295 10.85 -1.43 2.66
C ALA A 295 11.06 0.08 2.77
N TYR A 296 12.23 0.51 3.24
CA TYR A 296 12.56 1.93 3.37
C TYR A 296 14.05 2.18 3.12
N ILE A 297 14.35 3.32 2.50
CA ILE A 297 15.73 3.74 2.24
C ILE A 297 16.34 4.21 3.56
N CYS A 298 17.36 3.49 4.05
CA CYS A 298 18.05 3.79 5.31
C CYS A 298 19.32 4.63 5.11
N GLU A 299 19.92 4.60 3.91
CA GLU A 299 21.06 5.43 3.53
C GLU A 299 20.96 5.87 2.05
N GLY A 300 21.44 7.07 1.74
CA GLY A 300 21.39 7.62 0.39
C GLY A 300 20.04 8.26 0.04
N ARG A 301 19.57 8.04 -1.19
CA ARG A 301 18.33 8.61 -1.73
C ARG A 301 17.59 7.60 -2.60
N ASP A 302 16.35 7.92 -2.92
CA ASP A 302 15.64 7.23 -4.00
C ASP A 302 16.23 7.59 -5.37
N ILE A 303 15.92 6.77 -6.37
CA ILE A 303 16.15 7.06 -7.78
C ILE A 303 15.26 8.25 -8.17
N SER A 304 15.85 9.23 -8.86
CA SER A 304 15.14 10.44 -9.29
C SER A 304 14.23 10.19 -10.48
N GLU A 305 13.24 11.07 -10.69
CA GLU A 305 12.34 11.00 -11.85
C GLU A 305 13.12 11.06 -13.18
N GLU A 306 14.19 11.86 -13.23
CA GLU A 306 15.06 11.94 -14.42
C GLU A 306 15.85 10.65 -14.65
N GLU A 307 16.33 9.99 -13.60
CA GLU A 307 17.04 8.71 -13.71
C GLU A 307 16.10 7.59 -14.14
N TYR A 308 14.87 7.57 -13.62
CA TYR A 308 13.82 6.66 -14.07
C TYR A 308 13.52 6.86 -15.55
N ALA A 309 13.25 8.09 -15.98
CA ALA A 309 12.89 8.42 -17.36
C ALA A 309 14.02 8.21 -18.37
N SER A 310 15.29 8.38 -17.95
CA SER A 310 16.45 8.20 -18.83
C SER A 310 17.00 6.78 -18.87
N GLY A 311 16.53 5.88 -18.01
CA GLY A 311 17.10 4.54 -17.87
C GLY A 311 18.52 4.56 -17.33
N SER A 312 18.82 5.48 -16.41
CA SER A 312 20.16 5.58 -15.81
C SER A 312 20.56 4.27 -15.10
N LYS A 313 21.82 3.87 -15.23
CA LYS A 313 22.36 2.65 -14.60
C LYS A 313 22.67 2.90 -13.12
N VAL A 314 21.61 3.16 -12.34
CA VAL A 314 21.63 3.35 -10.89
C VAL A 314 20.70 2.35 -10.22
N CYS A 315 20.98 1.98 -8.97
CA CYS A 315 20.14 1.02 -8.25
C CYS A 315 19.92 1.41 -6.79
N LEU A 316 18.84 0.84 -6.23
CA LEU A 316 18.69 0.66 -4.79
C LEU A 316 19.09 -0.77 -4.44
N ALA A 317 19.97 -0.91 -3.45
CA ALA A 317 20.47 -2.20 -3.01
C ALA A 317 20.01 -2.50 -1.57
N PRO A 318 19.71 -3.76 -1.23
CA PRO A 318 19.30 -4.11 0.12
C PRO A 318 20.51 -4.11 1.05
N LYS A 319 20.31 -3.62 2.26
CA LYS A 319 21.36 -3.47 3.27
C LYS A 319 22.11 -4.77 3.56
N THR A 320 21.41 -5.90 3.67
CA THR A 320 22.01 -7.20 3.92
C THR A 320 22.97 -7.62 2.81
N PHE A 321 22.62 -7.37 1.55
CA PHE A 321 23.49 -7.63 0.40
C PHE A 321 24.74 -6.76 0.45
N MET A 322 24.57 -5.46 0.73
CA MET A 322 25.68 -4.51 0.84
C MET A 322 26.66 -4.92 1.95
N GLU A 323 26.14 -5.26 3.13
CA GLU A 323 26.93 -5.70 4.28
C GLU A 323 27.68 -7.01 4.01
N ASN A 324 27.01 -8.00 3.41
CA ASN A 324 27.61 -9.30 3.07
C ASN A 324 28.78 -9.17 2.08
N ASN A 325 28.76 -8.15 1.23
CA ASN A 325 29.74 -7.96 0.17
C ASN A 325 30.73 -6.82 0.45
N GLY A 326 30.62 -6.16 1.62
CA GLY A 326 31.49 -5.06 2.00
C GLY A 326 31.37 -3.83 1.09
N LEU A 327 30.19 -3.64 0.49
CA LEU A 327 29.88 -2.53 -0.42
C LEU A 327 29.32 -1.34 0.36
N SER A 328 29.45 -0.14 -0.21
CA SER A 328 28.96 1.13 0.34
C SER A 328 28.19 1.94 -0.71
N LEU A 329 27.50 2.99 -0.25
CA LEU A 329 26.82 3.94 -1.13
C LEU A 329 27.80 4.52 -2.17
N GLY A 330 27.40 4.54 -3.44
CA GLY A 330 28.21 5.00 -4.58
C GLY A 330 29.11 3.93 -5.20
N ASP A 331 29.20 2.73 -4.63
CA ASP A 331 29.85 1.59 -5.28
C ASP A 331 29.01 1.08 -6.46
N GLN A 332 29.66 0.32 -7.35
CA GLN A 332 29.00 -0.31 -8.48
C GLN A 332 28.69 -1.78 -8.20
N VAL A 333 27.47 -2.20 -8.53
CA VAL A 333 27.02 -3.59 -8.49
C VAL A 333 26.86 -4.09 -9.91
N LYS A 334 27.58 -5.16 -10.21
CA LYS A 334 27.52 -5.85 -11.50
C LYS A 334 26.25 -6.67 -11.61
N VAL A 335 25.56 -6.55 -12.74
CA VAL A 335 24.32 -7.27 -13.08
C VAL A 335 24.54 -8.04 -14.38
N GLN A 336 24.17 -9.33 -14.41
CA GLN A 336 24.37 -10.25 -15.54
C GLN A 336 23.09 -11.08 -15.75
N LEU A 337 22.16 -10.55 -16.53
CA LEU A 337 20.82 -11.14 -16.67
C LEU A 337 20.85 -12.45 -17.46
N LEU A 338 20.29 -13.50 -16.86
CA LEU A 338 20.29 -14.88 -17.35
C LEU A 338 18.90 -15.34 -17.80
N TYR A 339 17.85 -15.03 -17.02
CA TYR A 339 16.46 -15.37 -17.34
C TYR A 339 15.47 -14.37 -16.74
N THR A 340 14.23 -14.41 -17.22
CA THR A 340 13.16 -13.48 -16.81
C THR A 340 11.92 -14.22 -16.35
N ASP A 341 11.27 -13.69 -15.31
CA ASP A 341 9.96 -14.12 -14.84
C ASP A 341 9.02 -12.92 -14.78
N THR A 342 7.95 -12.96 -15.58
CA THR A 342 6.94 -11.89 -15.67
C THR A 342 5.67 -12.22 -14.90
N ARG A 343 5.60 -13.38 -14.25
CA ARG A 343 4.39 -13.90 -13.60
C ARG A 343 4.28 -13.52 -12.13
N VAL A 344 5.39 -13.49 -11.41
CA VAL A 344 5.42 -13.22 -9.96
C VAL A 344 6.49 -12.18 -9.62
N ASN A 345 6.38 -11.53 -8.46
CA ASN A 345 7.44 -10.69 -7.90
C ASN A 345 8.56 -11.55 -7.27
N ALA A 346 9.74 -10.95 -7.09
CA ALA A 346 10.94 -11.64 -6.61
C ALA A 346 10.75 -12.34 -5.25
N GLY A 347 9.99 -11.75 -4.31
CA GLY A 347 9.73 -12.34 -2.99
C GLY A 347 8.97 -13.67 -3.00
N ARG A 348 8.38 -14.08 -4.14
CA ARG A 348 7.77 -15.41 -4.31
C ARG A 348 8.79 -16.51 -4.61
N LYS A 349 10.05 -16.14 -4.85
CA LYS A 349 11.17 -17.04 -5.15
C LYS A 349 12.37 -16.82 -4.23
N PHE A 350 12.53 -15.62 -3.69
CA PHE A 350 13.64 -15.24 -2.82
C PHE A 350 13.08 -14.77 -1.49
N TRP A 351 12.82 -15.70 -0.58
CA TRP A 351 12.21 -15.38 0.71
C TRP A 351 13.21 -14.70 1.65
N LEU A 352 12.69 -13.81 2.50
CA LEU A 352 13.49 -13.03 3.45
C LEU A 352 14.11 -13.87 4.60
N ASP A 353 13.75 -15.15 4.71
CA ASP A 353 14.38 -16.11 5.61
C ASP A 353 15.63 -16.79 5.00
N GLY A 354 15.93 -16.50 3.72
CA GLY A 354 17.04 -17.09 2.96
C GLY A 354 16.65 -18.37 2.20
N SER A 355 15.40 -18.82 2.29
CA SER A 355 14.87 -19.88 1.45
C SER A 355 14.76 -19.40 0.00
N ILE A 356 14.99 -20.30 -0.96
CA ILE A 356 14.90 -19.98 -2.40
C ILE A 356 14.09 -21.04 -3.14
N GLY A 357 13.29 -20.58 -4.09
CA GLY A 357 12.55 -21.38 -5.03
C GLY A 357 13.22 -21.28 -6.39
N PHE A 358 13.64 -22.40 -6.94
CA PHE A 358 14.35 -22.44 -8.23
C PHE A 358 13.43 -22.92 -9.36
N TYR A 359 13.87 -22.63 -10.58
CA TYR A 359 13.25 -23.10 -11.81
C TYR A 359 14.02 -24.32 -12.32
N GLY A 360 13.31 -25.36 -12.76
CA GLY A 360 13.89 -26.49 -13.49
C GLY A 360 14.09 -26.15 -14.96
N GLY A 361 14.78 -27.04 -15.69
CA GLY A 361 14.88 -26.96 -17.14
C GLY A 361 15.62 -25.72 -17.68
N LEU A 362 16.66 -25.24 -16.98
CA LEU A 362 17.42 -24.03 -17.35
C LEU A 362 18.37 -24.27 -18.55
N VAL A 363 17.77 -24.56 -19.69
CA VAL A 363 18.39 -24.77 -21.00
C VAL A 363 17.51 -24.14 -22.08
N ASP A 364 18.13 -23.72 -23.18
CA ASP A 364 17.42 -23.15 -24.32
C ASP A 364 16.67 -24.20 -25.16
N MET A 365 16.12 -23.76 -26.29
CA MET A 365 15.33 -24.59 -27.19
C MET A 365 16.16 -25.70 -27.87
N GLU A 366 17.45 -25.46 -28.02
CA GLU A 366 18.42 -26.40 -28.56
C GLU A 366 18.97 -27.35 -27.48
N GLY A 367 18.70 -27.05 -26.21
CA GLY A 367 19.14 -27.81 -25.06
C GLY A 367 20.53 -27.48 -24.55
N GLU A 368 21.05 -26.30 -24.92
CA GLU A 368 22.27 -25.76 -24.36
C GLU A 368 21.97 -24.95 -23.09
N PRO A 369 22.93 -24.84 -22.15
CA PRO A 369 22.75 -24.03 -20.94
C PRO A 369 22.50 -22.57 -21.28
N LEU A 370 21.57 -21.95 -20.55
CA LEU A 370 21.27 -20.54 -20.71
C LEU A 370 22.53 -19.68 -20.61
N GLN A 371 22.62 -18.68 -21.47
CA GLN A 371 23.70 -17.71 -21.50
C GLN A 371 23.20 -16.35 -20.99
N VAL A 372 24.10 -15.60 -20.36
CA VAL A 372 23.85 -14.20 -19.99
C VAL A 372 23.53 -13.41 -21.25
N PHE A 373 22.36 -12.76 -21.26
CA PHE A 373 21.88 -12.00 -22.43
C PHE A 373 22.09 -10.49 -22.30
N GLU A 374 22.33 -9.99 -21.08
CA GLU A 374 22.61 -8.58 -20.81
C GLU A 374 23.57 -8.45 -19.62
N SER A 375 24.48 -7.49 -19.67
CA SER A 375 25.40 -7.19 -18.57
C SER A 375 25.56 -5.69 -18.39
N SER A 376 25.57 -5.22 -17.16
CA SER A 376 25.70 -3.79 -16.82
C SER A 376 26.19 -3.61 -15.41
N ASP A 377 26.87 -2.49 -15.15
CA ASP A 377 27.26 -2.07 -13.81
C ASP A 377 26.33 -0.94 -13.35
N TYR A 378 25.74 -1.08 -12.15
CA TYR A 378 24.80 -0.12 -11.58
C TYR A 378 25.41 0.59 -10.37
N GLU A 379 25.40 1.92 -10.35
CA GLU A 379 25.82 2.69 -9.16
C GLU A 379 24.74 2.67 -8.07
N VAL A 380 25.13 2.34 -6.83
CA VAL A 380 24.21 2.31 -5.69
C VAL A 380 23.92 3.73 -5.20
N VAL A 381 22.73 4.25 -5.49
CA VAL A 381 22.30 5.60 -5.07
C VAL A 381 21.49 5.62 -3.77
N GLY A 382 21.04 4.44 -3.34
CA GLY A 382 20.35 4.25 -2.07
C GLY A 382 20.49 2.82 -1.55
N ILE A 383 20.55 2.70 -0.23
CA ILE A 383 20.53 1.41 0.47
C ILE A 383 19.21 1.32 1.22
N TYR A 384 18.45 0.24 0.99
CA TYR A 384 17.16 0.04 1.64
C TYR A 384 17.20 -1.14 2.62
N ASP A 385 16.37 -1.07 3.66
CA ASP A 385 16.19 -2.12 4.65
C ASP A 385 14.72 -2.58 4.62
N VAL A 386 14.45 -3.80 5.08
CA VAL A 386 13.12 -4.41 5.05
C VAL A 386 12.70 -4.85 6.45
N THR A 387 11.48 -4.47 6.84
CA THR A 387 10.86 -4.91 8.08
C THR A 387 10.15 -6.24 7.84
N ILE A 388 10.68 -7.32 8.43
CA ILE A 388 10.10 -8.65 8.33
C ILE A 388 8.88 -8.74 9.25
N SER A 389 7.67 -8.66 8.69
CA SER A 389 6.47 -9.16 9.37
C SER A 389 6.50 -10.68 9.26
N GLY A 390 6.51 -11.41 10.37
CA GLY A 390 6.59 -12.89 10.37
C GLY A 390 5.40 -13.64 9.73
N ALA A 391 4.58 -12.97 8.91
CA ALA A 391 3.53 -13.54 8.08
C ALA A 391 3.89 -13.29 6.61
N GLU A 392 3.84 -14.34 5.78
CA GLU A 392 4.07 -14.22 4.34
C GLU A 392 3.05 -13.28 3.69
N SER A 393 3.53 -12.35 2.88
CA SER A 393 2.73 -11.46 2.06
C SER A 393 2.98 -11.76 0.58
N ILE A 394 1.94 -11.65 -0.25
CA ILE A 394 2.10 -11.69 -1.71
C ILE A 394 2.96 -10.52 -2.22
N PHE A 395 3.10 -9.47 -1.42
CA PHE A 395 3.83 -8.26 -1.76
C PHE A 395 5.29 -8.28 -1.31
N ASP A 396 5.74 -9.30 -0.57
CA ASP A 396 7.08 -9.29 0.01
C ASP A 396 8.16 -9.03 -1.05
N PRO A 397 9.17 -8.19 -0.74
CA PRO A 397 10.33 -8.03 -1.62
C PRO A 397 11.18 -9.31 -1.60
N GLY A 398 11.99 -9.48 -2.64
CA GLY A 398 12.98 -10.54 -2.70
C GLY A 398 14.15 -10.28 -1.77
N ALA A 399 14.69 -11.34 -1.15
CA ALA A 399 16.02 -11.28 -0.55
C ALA A 399 17.06 -10.92 -1.63
N ASP A 400 17.98 -10.02 -1.29
CA ASP A 400 19.01 -9.47 -2.18
C ASP A 400 18.51 -8.75 -3.44
N GLU A 401 17.21 -8.44 -3.53
CA GLU A 401 16.61 -7.81 -4.71
C GLU A 401 17.21 -6.41 -5.01
N LEU A 402 17.70 -6.21 -6.24
CA LEU A 402 18.09 -4.87 -6.69
C LEU A 402 16.89 -4.20 -7.36
N ILE A 403 16.66 -2.93 -7.00
CA ILE A 403 15.65 -2.10 -7.67
C ILE A 403 16.35 -1.15 -8.63
N VAL A 404 15.95 -1.16 -9.90
CA VAL A 404 16.55 -0.35 -10.96
C VAL A 404 15.48 0.39 -11.75
N PRO A 405 15.84 1.46 -12.50
CA PRO A 405 14.93 2.03 -13.49
C PRO A 405 14.48 1.00 -14.52
N MET A 406 13.19 0.88 -14.78
CA MET A 406 12.67 -0.03 -15.82
C MET A 406 13.31 0.23 -17.18
N GLU A 407 13.47 1.51 -17.55
CA GLU A 407 14.12 1.95 -18.79
C GLU A 407 15.62 1.62 -18.86
N SER A 408 16.25 1.25 -17.74
CA SER A 408 17.67 0.88 -17.74
C SER A 408 17.91 -0.55 -18.23
N ILE A 409 16.88 -1.39 -18.34
CA ILE A 409 17.02 -2.78 -18.80
C ILE A 409 16.77 -2.82 -20.32
N GLU A 410 17.81 -3.12 -21.10
CA GLU A 410 17.69 -3.10 -22.57
C GLU A 410 16.79 -4.25 -23.08
N ALA A 411 16.92 -5.43 -22.47
CA ALA A 411 16.11 -6.62 -22.77
C ALA A 411 14.86 -6.73 -21.87
N ARG A 412 14.24 -5.59 -21.51
CA ARG A 412 13.10 -5.58 -20.59
C ARG A 412 11.88 -6.37 -21.05
N ASP A 413 11.69 -6.53 -22.36
CA ASP A 413 10.59 -7.33 -22.92
C ASP A 413 10.74 -8.83 -22.62
N GLY A 414 11.86 -9.22 -22.00
CA GLY A 414 12.11 -10.56 -21.49
C GLY A 414 12.87 -11.42 -22.49
N LYS A 415 13.92 -12.08 -22.00
CA LYS A 415 14.62 -13.16 -22.69
C LYS A 415 14.74 -14.33 -21.74
N ASN A 416 14.78 -15.55 -22.29
CA ASN A 416 14.77 -16.78 -21.51
C ASN A 416 13.64 -16.73 -20.46
N LEU A 417 12.40 -16.56 -20.94
CA LEU A 417 11.22 -16.48 -20.08
C LEU A 417 10.98 -17.82 -19.40
N VAL A 418 11.21 -17.92 -18.09
CA VAL A 418 10.96 -19.15 -17.30
C VAL A 418 9.54 -19.20 -16.75
N SER A 419 8.86 -18.05 -16.73
CA SER A 419 7.44 -17.97 -16.45
C SER A 419 6.87 -16.71 -17.08
N CYS A 420 5.66 -16.86 -17.64
CA CYS A 420 4.86 -15.75 -18.11
C CYS A 420 3.46 -15.86 -17.53
N GLY A 421 2.85 -14.72 -17.21
CA GLY A 421 1.56 -14.69 -16.55
C GLY A 421 0.86 -13.34 -16.64
N PRO A 422 -0.40 -13.31 -16.18
CA PRO A 422 -1.23 -12.12 -16.23
C PRO A 422 -0.75 -11.04 -15.25
N MET A 423 -1.35 -9.86 -15.35
CA MET A 423 -1.27 -8.84 -14.29
C MET A 423 -1.76 -9.39 -12.95
N THR A 424 -1.01 -9.10 -11.88
CA THR A 424 -1.36 -9.44 -10.50
C THR A 424 -1.19 -8.23 -9.60
N ASP A 425 -1.83 -8.24 -8.43
CA ASP A 425 -1.71 -7.14 -7.47
C ASP A 425 -0.25 -6.83 -7.10
N ALA A 426 0.63 -7.83 -7.10
CA ALA A 426 2.04 -7.67 -6.76
C ALA A 426 2.91 -7.18 -7.93
N THR A 427 2.51 -7.48 -9.17
CA THR A 427 3.30 -7.21 -10.37
C THR A 427 2.82 -6.02 -11.18
N SER A 428 1.58 -5.55 -10.99
CA SER A 428 1.00 -4.48 -11.79
C SER A 428 0.40 -3.36 -10.95
N SER A 429 0.81 -2.12 -11.23
CA SER A 429 0.41 -0.95 -10.43
C SER A 429 0.55 0.36 -11.20
N PHE A 430 -0.12 1.41 -10.69
CA PHE A 430 -0.09 2.78 -11.22
C PHE A 430 -0.34 3.81 -10.11
N GLN A 431 -0.08 5.10 -10.38
CA GLN A 431 -0.33 6.19 -9.43
C GLN A 431 -1.32 7.21 -10.00
N ILE A 432 -2.30 7.65 -9.20
CA ILE A 432 -3.28 8.69 -9.57
C ILE A 432 -3.28 9.86 -8.59
N PRO A 433 -3.83 11.03 -8.96
CA PRO A 433 -4.03 12.14 -8.03
C PRO A 433 -4.86 11.78 -6.80
N ASN A 434 -4.52 12.34 -5.64
CA ASN A 434 -5.26 12.08 -4.41
C ASN A 434 -6.73 12.54 -4.53
N GLY A 435 -7.66 11.66 -4.18
CA GLY A 435 -9.09 11.94 -4.23
C GLY A 435 -9.73 11.90 -5.61
N SER A 436 -9.05 11.35 -6.62
CA SER A 436 -9.60 11.13 -7.96
C SER A 436 -10.15 9.71 -8.19
N ILE A 437 -10.13 8.82 -7.19
CA ILE A 437 -10.58 7.41 -7.30
C ILE A 437 -11.98 7.30 -7.93
N ASP A 438 -12.97 8.06 -7.45
CA ASP A 438 -14.34 8.02 -8.00
C ASP A 438 -14.41 8.45 -9.47
N ALA A 439 -13.62 9.46 -9.86
CA ALA A 439 -13.55 9.93 -11.23
C ALA A 439 -12.88 8.89 -12.14
N PHE A 440 -11.80 8.27 -11.64
CA PHE A 440 -11.10 7.19 -12.33
C PHE A 440 -12.02 6.00 -12.56
N LEU A 441 -12.70 5.49 -11.53
CA LEU A 441 -13.63 4.37 -11.62
C LEU A 441 -14.81 4.64 -12.56
N LYS A 442 -15.30 5.89 -12.59
CA LYS A 442 -16.35 6.28 -13.52
C LYS A 442 -15.88 6.20 -14.98
N SER A 443 -14.67 6.66 -15.27
CA SER A 443 -14.07 6.54 -16.61
C SER A 443 -13.73 5.08 -16.93
N TRP A 444 -13.26 4.30 -15.95
CA TRP A 444 -13.00 2.86 -16.10
C TRP A 444 -14.26 2.07 -16.47
N ALA A 445 -15.40 2.39 -15.89
CA ALA A 445 -16.67 1.77 -16.24
C ALA A 445 -17.15 2.07 -17.68
N GLU A 446 -16.63 3.13 -18.31
CA GLU A 446 -16.98 3.51 -19.70
C GLU A 446 -15.99 2.93 -20.72
N TYR A 447 -14.69 2.94 -20.42
CA TYR A 447 -13.62 2.60 -21.37
C TYR A 447 -12.81 1.36 -21.03
N GLY A 448 -12.87 0.89 -19.78
CA GLY A 448 -12.10 -0.23 -19.26
C GLY A 448 -12.71 -1.59 -19.60
N THR A 449 -12.27 -2.61 -18.86
CA THR A 449 -12.69 -4.00 -19.03
C THR A 449 -13.08 -4.62 -17.70
N ASP A 450 -14.09 -5.50 -17.71
CA ASP A 450 -14.50 -6.28 -16.55
C ASP A 450 -13.51 -7.43 -16.24
N GLN A 451 -12.51 -7.66 -17.10
CA GLN A 451 -11.48 -8.69 -16.92
C GLN A 451 -10.28 -8.24 -16.08
N LEU A 452 -10.22 -6.95 -15.73
CA LEU A 452 -9.20 -6.39 -14.85
C LEU A 452 -9.86 -5.79 -13.62
N GLU A 453 -9.46 -6.30 -12.47
CA GLU A 453 -9.87 -5.82 -11.16
C GLU A 453 -8.85 -4.83 -10.62
N LEU A 454 -9.34 -3.71 -10.10
CA LEU A 454 -8.53 -2.61 -9.60
C LEU A 454 -8.69 -2.50 -8.09
N THR A 455 -7.57 -2.47 -7.37
CA THR A 455 -7.55 -2.19 -5.92
C THR A 455 -6.82 -0.89 -5.66
N PHE A 456 -7.47 0.08 -5.01
CA PHE A 456 -6.87 1.38 -4.69
C PHE A 456 -6.40 1.45 -3.24
N TYR A 457 -5.24 2.07 -3.05
CA TYR A 457 -4.65 2.38 -1.76
C TYR A 457 -4.36 3.88 -1.73
N ASP A 458 -4.84 4.57 -0.70
CA ASP A 458 -4.70 6.04 -0.57
C ASP A 458 -4.16 6.50 0.81
N MET A 459 -3.66 5.55 1.61
CA MET A 459 -3.18 5.74 2.98
C MET A 459 -4.20 6.39 3.94
N GLY A 460 -5.49 6.34 3.63
CA GLY A 460 -6.56 6.95 4.43
C GLY A 460 -6.91 8.38 4.01
N TYR A 461 -6.41 8.87 2.87
CA TYR A 461 -6.72 10.21 2.35
C TYR A 461 -8.24 10.43 2.22
N SER A 462 -8.97 9.48 1.63
CA SER A 462 -10.42 9.60 1.42
C SER A 462 -11.18 9.66 2.75
N GLN A 463 -10.76 8.87 3.74
CA GLN A 463 -11.34 8.91 5.09
C GLN A 463 -11.08 10.27 5.76
N LEU A 464 -9.84 10.78 5.69
CA LEU A 464 -9.49 12.09 6.23
C LEU A 464 -10.29 13.21 5.55
N LYS A 465 -10.39 13.17 4.21
CA LYS A 465 -11.13 14.15 3.42
C LYS A 465 -12.61 14.18 3.77
N ALA A 466 -13.24 13.01 3.89
CA ALA A 466 -14.61 12.90 4.33
C ALA A 466 -14.81 13.49 5.75
N GLY A 467 -13.91 13.21 6.68
CA GLY A 467 -13.94 13.78 8.04
C GLY A 467 -13.82 15.31 8.03
N ILE A 468 -12.90 15.86 7.22
CA ILE A 468 -12.72 17.30 7.05
C ILE A 468 -13.96 17.95 6.44
N ASP A 469 -14.53 17.35 5.39
CA ASP A 469 -15.71 17.90 4.72
C ASP A 469 -16.95 17.87 5.61
N ASN A 470 -17.11 16.81 6.42
CA ASN A 470 -18.15 16.76 7.44
C ASN A 470 -17.97 17.87 8.49
N MET A 471 -16.74 18.04 9.00
CA MET A 471 -16.42 19.13 9.93
C MET A 471 -16.71 20.50 9.31
N LYS A 472 -16.39 20.72 8.02
CA LYS A 472 -16.71 21.96 7.31
C LYS A 472 -18.22 22.20 7.26
N LYS A 473 -19.02 21.19 6.92
CA LYS A 473 -20.50 21.29 6.89
C LYS A 473 -21.07 21.65 8.27
N ILE A 474 -20.67 20.95 9.33
CA ILE A 474 -21.12 21.24 10.70
C ILE A 474 -20.67 22.65 11.12
N SER A 475 -19.43 23.02 10.81
CA SER A 475 -18.88 24.33 11.14
C SER A 475 -19.62 25.48 10.45
N LEU A 476 -20.06 25.27 9.20
CA LEU A 476 -20.90 26.22 8.47
C LEU A 476 -22.24 26.43 9.18
N CYS A 477 -22.88 25.34 9.59
CA CYS A 477 -24.15 25.39 10.31
C CYS A 477 -24.01 26.16 11.63
N LEU A 478 -22.95 25.89 12.39
CA LEU A 478 -22.66 26.61 13.64
C LEU A 478 -22.40 28.10 13.39
N LEU A 479 -21.62 28.42 12.35
CA LEU A 479 -21.31 29.80 11.97
C LEU A 479 -22.57 30.58 11.57
N VAL A 480 -23.39 30.01 10.69
CA VAL A 480 -24.65 30.61 10.22
C VAL A 480 -25.63 30.79 11.38
N ALA A 481 -25.79 29.78 12.24
CA ALA A 481 -26.62 29.86 13.43
C ALA A 481 -26.11 30.97 14.39
N GLY A 482 -24.79 31.05 14.60
CA GLY A 482 -24.16 32.09 15.40
C GLY A 482 -24.39 33.50 14.84
N VAL A 483 -24.28 33.68 13.52
CA VAL A 483 -24.55 34.97 12.85
C VAL A 483 -26.03 35.36 12.96
N ILE A 484 -26.95 34.45 12.68
CA ILE A 484 -28.40 34.70 12.79
C ILE A 484 -28.77 35.07 14.22
N LEU A 485 -28.30 34.28 15.20
CA LEU A 485 -28.55 34.52 16.62
C LEU A 485 -27.97 35.88 17.04
N THR A 486 -26.75 36.21 16.61
CA THR A 486 -26.13 37.52 16.86
C THR A 486 -27.01 38.64 16.31
N LEU A 487 -27.41 38.58 15.04
CA LEU A 487 -28.23 39.63 14.42
C LEU A 487 -29.59 39.80 15.12
N LEU A 488 -30.26 38.70 15.47
CA LEU A 488 -31.53 38.74 16.20
C LEU A 488 -31.35 39.39 17.58
N LEU A 489 -30.30 39.02 18.32
CA LEU A 489 -29.99 39.60 19.63
C LEU A 489 -29.66 41.08 19.53
N LEU A 490 -28.86 41.48 18.55
CA LEU A 490 -28.52 42.88 18.32
C LEU A 490 -29.77 43.71 17.95
N LEU A 491 -30.67 43.20 17.11
CA LEU A 491 -31.91 43.88 16.73
C LEU A 491 -32.90 43.95 17.90
N PHE A 492 -33.11 42.86 18.62
CA PHE A 492 -34.02 42.77 19.76
C PHE A 492 -33.55 43.63 20.92
N PHE A 493 -32.27 43.51 21.31
CA PHE A 493 -31.74 44.26 22.44
C PHE A 493 -31.57 45.74 22.09
N SER A 494 -31.15 46.10 20.87
CA SER A 494 -31.15 47.50 20.44
C SER A 494 -32.56 48.11 20.49
N HIS A 495 -33.59 47.34 20.13
CA HIS A 495 -34.98 47.79 20.28
C HIS A 495 -35.31 48.00 21.77
N LEU A 496 -35.22 46.96 22.61
CA LEU A 496 -35.54 47.06 24.05
C LEU A 496 -34.77 48.17 24.78
N PHE A 497 -33.49 48.34 24.46
CA PHE A 497 -32.62 49.33 25.10
C PHE A 497 -33.01 50.75 24.68
N ILE A 498 -33.33 50.98 23.40
CA ILE A 498 -33.77 52.28 22.89
C ILE A 498 -35.17 52.62 23.40
N THR A 499 -36.14 51.69 23.37
CA THR A 499 -37.51 51.95 23.84
C THR A 499 -37.52 52.33 25.32
N LYS A 500 -36.71 51.66 26.16
CA LYS A 500 -36.59 52.01 27.59
C LYS A 500 -35.78 53.29 27.85
N GLN A 501 -34.90 53.69 26.95
CA GLN A 501 -34.08 54.91 27.12
C GLN A 501 -34.66 56.14 26.44
N ALA A 502 -35.68 56.01 25.59
CA ALA A 502 -36.40 57.13 24.98
C ALA A 502 -36.91 58.14 26.03
N GLN A 503 -37.50 57.67 27.12
CA GLN A 503 -37.96 58.52 28.23
C GLN A 503 -36.82 59.25 28.96
N ARG A 504 -35.71 58.55 29.24
CA ARG A 504 -34.53 59.14 29.88
C ARG A 504 -33.90 60.19 28.98
N THR A 505 -33.85 59.92 27.68
CA THR A 505 -33.36 60.84 26.66
C THR A 505 -34.27 62.06 26.55
N ALA A 506 -35.59 61.90 26.64
CA ALA A 506 -36.54 63.01 26.67
C ALA A 506 -36.35 63.87 27.94
N ILE A 507 -36.22 63.26 29.12
CA ILE A 507 -35.97 63.97 30.40
C ILE A 507 -34.62 64.70 30.36
N GLU A 508 -33.53 64.03 29.93
CA GLU A 508 -32.20 64.62 29.82
C GLU A 508 -32.16 65.78 28.80
N ARG A 509 -32.89 65.66 27.69
CA ARG A 509 -33.04 66.75 26.69
C ARG A 509 -33.86 67.92 27.25
N SER A 510 -34.93 67.66 27.99
CA SER A 510 -35.73 68.70 28.66
C SER A 510 -34.94 69.41 29.77
N LEU A 511 -33.95 68.75 30.37
CA LEU A 511 -33.01 69.31 31.33
C LEU A 511 -31.79 69.99 30.68
N GLY A 512 -31.77 70.17 29.35
CA GLY A 512 -30.76 70.94 28.63
C GLY A 512 -29.52 70.17 28.15
N MET A 513 -29.51 68.83 28.22
CA MET A 513 -28.39 68.05 27.69
C MET A 513 -28.37 68.04 26.15
N ARG A 514 -27.19 68.27 25.56
CA ARG A 514 -26.96 68.14 24.11
C ARG A 514 -27.15 66.69 23.66
N ALA A 515 -27.86 66.49 22.54
CA ALA A 515 -28.14 65.18 21.94
C ALA A 515 -26.90 64.32 21.65
N ALA A 516 -25.72 64.92 21.48
CA ALA A 516 -24.46 64.19 21.31
C ALA A 516 -23.96 63.50 22.60
N LYS A 517 -24.13 64.13 23.77
CA LYS A 517 -23.69 63.57 25.07
C LYS A 517 -24.59 62.42 25.52
N CYS A 518 -25.91 62.53 25.29
CA CYS A 518 -26.86 61.44 25.52
C CYS A 518 -26.49 60.20 24.68
N ARG A 519 -26.22 60.37 23.38
CA ARG A 519 -25.80 59.28 22.48
C ARG A 519 -24.59 58.51 23.00
N TRP A 520 -23.50 59.22 23.26
CA TRP A 520 -22.24 58.59 23.69
C TRP A 520 -22.36 57.86 25.02
N SER A 521 -23.10 58.42 25.98
CA SER A 521 -23.30 57.75 27.27
C SER A 521 -24.08 56.44 27.14
N MET A 522 -25.08 56.38 26.26
CA MET A 522 -25.91 55.18 26.05
C MET A 522 -25.19 54.11 25.22
N LEU A 523 -24.54 54.50 24.12
CA LEU A 523 -23.72 53.61 23.30
C LEU A 523 -22.59 52.95 24.10
N SER A 524 -21.94 53.69 25.00
CA SER A 524 -20.83 53.15 25.80
C SER A 524 -21.25 51.98 26.71
N GLY A 525 -22.44 52.04 27.31
CA GLY A 525 -22.94 50.96 28.16
C GLY A 525 -23.36 49.72 27.38
N PHE A 526 -24.00 49.92 26.23
CA PHE A 526 -24.38 48.84 25.33
C PHE A 526 -23.13 48.14 24.73
N ALA A 527 -22.17 48.92 24.25
CA ALA A 527 -20.90 48.40 23.73
C ALA A 527 -20.13 47.59 24.77
N LEU A 528 -20.10 48.04 26.04
CA LEU A 528 -19.44 47.30 27.12
C LEU A 528 -20.10 45.94 27.38
N LEU A 529 -21.44 45.87 27.41
CA LEU A 529 -22.17 44.61 27.61
C LEU A 529 -21.91 43.62 26.46
N MET A 530 -21.98 44.11 25.22
CA MET A 530 -21.65 43.29 24.06
C MET A 530 -20.22 42.80 24.10
N PHE A 531 -19.28 43.68 24.47
CA PHE A 531 -17.87 43.33 24.56
C PHE A 531 -17.63 42.21 25.57
N VAL A 532 -18.21 42.29 26.78
CA VAL A 532 -18.04 41.23 27.79
C VAL A 532 -18.63 39.89 27.34
N GLY A 533 -19.86 39.90 26.80
CA GLY A 533 -20.49 38.68 26.30
C GLY A 533 -19.74 38.08 25.10
N ALA A 534 -19.29 38.94 24.18
CA ALA A 534 -18.56 38.52 22.99
C ALA A 534 -17.17 37.96 23.32
N VAL A 535 -16.41 38.61 24.20
CA VAL A 535 -15.08 38.12 24.63
C VAL A 535 -15.20 36.77 25.33
N THR A 536 -16.11 36.64 26.30
CA THR A 536 -16.26 35.40 27.07
C THR A 536 -16.75 34.23 26.20
N GLY A 537 -17.72 34.47 25.32
CA GLY A 537 -18.19 33.47 24.36
C GLY A 537 -17.12 33.09 23.34
N SER A 538 -16.37 34.06 22.82
CA SER A 538 -15.30 33.84 21.86
C SER A 538 -14.17 32.99 22.44
N VAL A 539 -13.74 33.28 23.67
CA VAL A 539 -12.71 32.49 24.36
C VAL A 539 -13.21 31.05 24.61
N ALA A 540 -14.47 30.89 24.99
CA ALA A 540 -15.06 29.56 25.16
C ALA A 540 -15.10 28.79 23.83
N GLY A 541 -15.52 29.43 22.74
CA GLY A 541 -15.56 28.83 21.41
C GLY A 541 -14.21 28.31 20.94
N THR A 542 -13.13 29.09 21.11
CA THR A 542 -11.76 28.65 20.77
C THR A 542 -11.27 27.50 21.67
N LYS A 543 -11.69 27.43 22.93
CA LYS A 543 -11.34 26.28 23.79
C LYS A 543 -12.09 25.01 23.40
N PHE A 544 -13.35 25.14 22.98
CA PHE A 544 -14.15 24.00 22.55
C PHE A 544 -13.76 23.48 21.17
N SER A 545 -13.32 24.34 20.24
CA SER A 545 -12.81 23.89 18.94
C SER A 545 -11.62 22.94 19.07
N GLY A 546 -10.76 23.17 20.05
CA GLY A 546 -9.60 22.31 20.32
C GLY A 546 -9.96 20.89 20.75
N ARG A 547 -11.22 20.63 21.12
CA ARG A 547 -11.72 19.29 21.49
C ARG A 547 -12.42 18.54 20.36
N VAL A 548 -12.61 19.18 19.20
CA VAL A 548 -13.23 18.55 18.02
C VAL A 548 -12.13 17.92 17.17
N SER A 549 -12.26 16.62 16.89
CA SER A 549 -11.33 15.87 16.05
C SER A 549 -11.92 15.52 14.68
N VAL A 550 -11.07 15.64 13.66
CA VAL A 550 -11.28 15.30 12.25
C VAL A 550 -11.44 13.81 12.06
N VAL A 551 -10.60 13.01 12.72
CA VAL A 551 -10.57 11.54 12.58
C VAL A 551 -11.90 10.93 13.06
N ASN A 552 -12.38 11.35 14.24
CA ASN A 552 -13.66 10.88 14.78
C ASN A 552 -14.87 11.30 13.93
N ALA A 553 -14.79 12.43 13.22
CA ALA A 553 -15.87 12.90 12.35
C ALA A 553 -16.00 12.07 11.06
N GLY A 554 -14.91 11.46 10.59
CA GLY A 554 -14.88 10.59 9.40
C GLY A 554 -15.48 9.21 9.64
N GLN A 555 -15.14 8.56 10.76
CA GLN A 555 -15.61 7.21 11.10
C GLN A 555 -17.14 7.10 11.29
N SER A 556 -17.82 8.21 11.57
CA SER A 556 -19.27 8.23 11.87
C SER A 556 -20.21 8.07 10.66
N TYR A 557 -19.70 8.16 9.43
CA TYR A 557 -20.54 8.14 8.21
C TYR A 557 -20.08 7.13 7.14
N TYR A 558 -18.90 6.52 7.27
CA TYR A 558 -18.50 5.38 6.44
C TYR A 558 -18.70 4.09 7.24
N GLU A 559 -19.88 3.48 7.10
CA GLU A 559 -20.00 2.04 7.36
C GLU A 559 -19.11 1.33 6.32
N THR A 560 -18.00 0.75 6.77
CA THR A 560 -17.06 -0.05 5.97
C THR A 560 -17.67 -1.35 5.42
N THR A 561 -18.99 -1.51 5.50
CA THR A 561 -19.72 -2.74 5.22
C THR A 561 -20.05 -2.90 3.72
N TYR A 562 -19.87 -1.86 2.89
CA TYR A 562 -20.22 -1.90 1.46
C TYR A 562 -19.19 -1.21 0.56
N THR A 563 -17.92 -1.57 0.70
CA THR A 563 -16.94 -1.38 -0.38
C THR A 563 -16.29 -2.74 -0.62
N GLU A 564 -16.67 -3.39 -1.73
CA GLU A 564 -15.86 -4.49 -2.27
C GLU A 564 -14.51 -3.90 -2.66
N GLY A 565 -13.43 -4.48 -2.13
CA GLY A 565 -12.08 -3.90 -2.16
C GLY A 565 -11.69 -3.36 -0.78
N LEU A 566 -11.16 -4.24 0.07
CA LEU A 566 -10.65 -3.90 1.40
C LEU A 566 -9.60 -2.78 1.27
N THR A 567 -9.88 -1.59 1.80
CA THR A 567 -8.83 -0.62 2.12
C THR A 567 -8.07 -1.17 3.32
N ASN A 568 -6.87 -1.70 3.09
CA ASN A 568 -6.05 -2.26 4.16
C ASN A 568 -5.58 -1.12 5.08
N THR A 569 -6.07 -1.08 6.31
CA THR A 569 -5.87 -0.03 7.33
C THR A 569 -4.50 -0.10 8.04
N GLY A 570 -3.53 -0.80 7.45
CA GLY A 570 -2.28 -1.16 8.11
C GLY A 570 -1.32 0.01 8.39
N ASN A 571 -1.34 1.08 7.59
CA ASN A 571 -0.40 2.21 7.70
C ASN A 571 -1.07 3.55 7.40
N GLU A 572 -2.08 3.91 8.18
CA GLU A 572 -2.64 5.27 8.13
C GLU A 572 -1.58 6.29 8.57
N ILE A 573 -1.38 7.34 7.76
CA ILE A 573 -0.50 8.45 8.14
C ILE A 573 -1.08 9.07 9.41
N ALA A 574 -0.28 9.10 10.48
CA ALA A 574 -0.68 9.75 11.72
C ALA A 574 -0.98 11.25 11.46
N VAL A 575 -2.26 11.61 11.56
CA VAL A 575 -2.73 12.98 11.30
C VAL A 575 -2.70 13.80 12.59
N GLU A 576 -1.66 14.62 12.74
CA GLU A 576 -1.67 15.75 13.66
C GLU A 576 -2.53 16.89 13.08
N GLU A 577 -3.60 17.25 13.77
CA GLU A 577 -4.49 18.32 13.34
C GLU A 577 -3.86 19.71 13.56
N ALA A 578 -4.13 20.64 12.63
CA ALA A 578 -3.61 22.00 12.73
C ALA A 578 -4.00 22.69 14.06
N MET A 579 -3.04 23.42 14.65
CA MET A 579 -3.29 24.18 15.88
C MET A 579 -4.37 25.26 15.69
N ASP A 580 -5.23 25.39 16.70
CA ASP A 580 -6.23 26.45 16.75
C ASP A 580 -5.58 27.83 16.87
N THR A 581 -5.97 28.75 15.99
CA THR A 581 -5.56 30.15 16.08
C THR A 581 -6.54 30.95 16.93
N GLN A 582 -6.05 31.92 17.71
CA GLN A 582 -6.89 32.85 18.46
C GLN A 582 -7.52 33.97 17.60
N MET A 583 -7.09 34.11 16.34
CA MET A 583 -7.59 35.14 15.42
C MET A 583 -9.13 35.18 15.28
N PRO A 584 -9.85 34.05 15.14
CA PRO A 584 -11.32 34.06 15.04
C PRO A 584 -12.01 34.63 16.27
N ALA A 585 -11.43 34.49 17.47
CA ALA A 585 -11.98 35.08 18.68
C ALA A 585 -11.93 36.62 18.64
N VAL A 586 -10.83 37.17 18.13
CA VAL A 586 -10.64 38.62 17.96
C VAL A 586 -11.60 39.16 16.91
N TRP A 587 -11.64 38.54 15.73
CA TRP A 587 -12.50 38.97 14.61
C TRP A 587 -13.99 38.79 14.92
N GLY A 588 -14.37 37.69 15.57
CA GLY A 588 -15.75 37.46 16.01
C GLY A 588 -16.20 38.50 17.03
N THR A 589 -15.35 38.83 18.02
CA THR A 589 -15.63 39.89 18.99
C THR A 589 -15.77 41.25 18.31
N LEU A 590 -14.85 41.59 17.41
CA LEU A 590 -14.88 42.85 16.68
C LEU A 590 -16.13 42.97 15.80
N PHE A 591 -16.48 41.90 15.08
CA PHE A 591 -17.68 41.82 14.26
C PHE A 591 -18.95 42.09 15.08
N ILE A 592 -19.10 41.44 16.23
CA ILE A 592 -20.24 41.63 17.13
C ILE A 592 -20.32 43.09 17.62
N VAL A 593 -19.20 43.64 18.08
CA VAL A 593 -19.16 44.99 18.65
C VAL A 593 -19.43 46.06 17.59
N ILE A 594 -18.77 45.99 16.43
CA ILE A 594 -18.96 46.95 15.33
C ILE A 594 -20.40 46.89 14.83
N THR A 595 -20.90 45.68 14.54
CA THR A 595 -22.25 45.50 14.00
C THR A 595 -23.31 45.99 14.99
N GLY A 596 -23.16 45.65 16.27
CA GLY A 596 -24.09 46.09 17.29
C GLY A 596 -24.06 47.61 17.50
N VAL A 597 -22.87 48.21 17.55
CA VAL A 597 -22.72 49.67 17.65
C VAL A 597 -23.36 50.35 16.43
N GLY A 598 -23.16 49.83 15.22
CA GLY A 598 -23.77 50.34 14.00
C GLY A 598 -25.31 50.29 14.04
N ILE A 599 -25.89 49.14 14.40
CA ILE A 599 -27.35 48.96 14.53
C ILE A 599 -27.93 49.92 15.59
N ALA A 600 -27.29 49.98 16.77
CA ALA A 600 -27.72 50.86 17.86
C ALA A 600 -27.59 52.34 17.46
N TRP A 601 -26.51 52.72 16.77
CA TRP A 601 -26.31 54.07 16.26
C TRP A 601 -27.40 54.47 15.27
N GLY A 602 -27.70 53.62 14.28
CA GLY A 602 -28.73 53.86 13.28
C GLY A 602 -30.12 54.06 13.90
N LYS A 603 -30.54 53.14 14.78
CA LYS A 603 -31.83 53.27 15.48
C LYS A 603 -31.88 54.48 16.42
N MET A 604 -30.80 54.77 17.16
CA MET A 604 -30.76 55.90 18.08
C MET A 604 -30.76 57.24 17.34
N ASN A 605 -30.11 57.34 16.18
CA ASN A 605 -30.15 58.54 15.34
C ASN A 605 -31.57 58.79 14.79
N ARG A 606 -32.34 57.74 14.51
CA ARG A 606 -33.75 57.83 14.10
C ARG A 606 -34.64 58.29 15.26
N SER A 607 -34.39 57.78 16.47
CA SER A 607 -35.12 58.18 17.69
C SER A 607 -34.85 59.63 18.11
N LEU A 608 -33.59 60.08 18.03
CA LEU A 608 -33.20 61.44 18.45
C LEU A 608 -33.66 62.56 17.52
N LYS A 609 -34.09 62.23 16.30
CA LYS A 609 -34.75 63.17 15.38
C LYS A 609 -36.20 63.49 15.78
N ARG A 610 -36.81 62.71 16.68
CA ARG A 610 -38.16 62.95 17.19
C ARG A 610 -38.16 64.04 18.27
N GLU A 611 -39.28 64.76 18.41
CA GLU A 611 -39.42 65.82 19.42
C GLU A 611 -39.58 65.23 20.83
N PRO A 612 -39.07 65.91 21.89
CA PRO A 612 -39.14 65.40 23.27
C PRO A 612 -40.56 65.13 23.78
N MET A 613 -41.56 65.92 23.34
CA MET A 613 -42.95 65.72 23.74
C MET A 613 -43.59 64.49 23.08
N GLN A 614 -43.25 64.18 21.82
CA GLN A 614 -43.72 62.97 21.13
C GLN A 614 -43.17 61.68 21.77
N LEU A 615 -41.91 61.73 22.24
CA LEU A 615 -41.28 60.60 22.95
C LEU A 615 -41.86 60.35 24.36
N LEU A 616 -42.55 61.33 24.93
CA LEU A 616 -43.21 61.22 26.24
C LEU A 616 -44.68 60.76 26.11
N SER A 617 -45.36 61.09 25.01
CA SER A 617 -46.76 60.73 24.76
C SER A 617 -46.96 59.27 24.32
N GLU A 618 -46.01 58.66 23.60
CA GLU A 618 -46.10 57.25 23.11
C GLU A 618 -46.30 56.21 24.23
N ARG A 619 -46.03 56.53 25.51
CA ARG A 619 -46.24 55.59 26.63
C ARG A 619 -47.61 55.72 27.33
N GLN A 620 -48.39 56.77 27.05
CA GLN A 620 -49.77 56.81 27.54
C GLN A 620 -50.68 55.83 26.79
N GLU A 621 -50.26 55.33 25.63
CA GLU A 621 -51.00 54.37 24.81
C GLU A 621 -50.50 52.90 24.93
N GLU A 622 -49.29 52.66 25.46
CA GLU A 622 -48.68 51.31 25.58
C GLU A 622 -48.62 50.75 27.02
N SER A 623 -49.44 51.25 27.96
CA SER A 623 -49.51 50.71 29.34
C SER A 623 -50.46 49.53 29.48
#